data_AF-E4RZ22-F1
#
_entry.id   AF-E4RZ22-F1
#
_cell.length_a   1.000
_cell.length_b   1.000
_cell.length_c   1.000
_cell.angle_alpha   90.00
_cell.angle_beta   90.00
_cell.angle_gamma   90.00
#
_symmetry.space_group_name_H-M   'P 1'
#
loop_
_entity.id
_entity.type
_entity.pdbx_description
1 polymer ?
#
loop_
_entity_poly.entity_id
_entity_poly.type
_entity_poly.pdbx_seq_one_letter_code
_entity_poly.pdbx_strand_id
1 'polypeptide(L)'
;MFINRTKVEDVINRLLKAKNEKDIILRLQEINEVFAKYSYFIMGNIEIFPIEVESYFYHPQWFPDTYSHINELQSNRFLHPYLHRRGNKAKNKVILGKRGGIDIVLSNGTDYYFGLLIRMAELKIKGDYLSFEGPAKLKNFLLKKMDKMEDLPIELKNRVELIPRQVFHLPRINLNPLRNPAYFEQPLRTLYNLQKSKLKSKDLASIIASKKMPLTQNTIETLLGRPSTVILNGVKRILLP
;
A
#
# COMPACT_ATOMS: atom_id res chain seq x y z
N MET A 1 -10.04 1.46 -22.81
CA MET A 1 -10.32 2.73 -22.10
C MET A 1 -9.47 2.78 -20.82
N PHE A 2 -8.42 3.61 -20.80
CA PHE A 2 -7.36 3.68 -19.76
C PHE A 2 -7.77 4.47 -18.50
N ILE A 3 -9.04 4.36 -18.09
CA ILE A 3 -9.68 5.26 -17.11
C ILE A 3 -8.86 5.41 -15.82
N ASN A 4 -8.32 4.31 -15.30
CA ASN A 4 -7.57 4.36 -14.04
C ASN A 4 -6.21 5.04 -14.15
N ARG A 5 -5.50 4.96 -15.29
CA ARG A 5 -4.22 5.66 -15.44
C ARG A 5 -4.45 7.17 -15.37
N THR A 6 -5.38 7.68 -16.18
CA THR A 6 -5.74 9.10 -16.19
C THR A 6 -6.25 9.55 -14.82
N LYS A 7 -7.02 8.70 -14.13
CA LYS A 7 -7.45 8.98 -12.76
C LYS A 7 -6.27 9.10 -11.79
N VAL A 8 -5.29 8.20 -11.83
CA VAL A 8 -4.10 8.27 -10.98
C VAL A 8 -3.30 9.54 -11.27
N GLU A 9 -3.09 9.87 -12.55
CA GLU A 9 -2.38 11.09 -12.97
C GLU A 9 -3.10 12.36 -12.50
N ASP A 10 -4.44 12.41 -12.60
CA ASP A 10 -5.25 13.51 -12.05
C ASP A 10 -5.08 13.65 -10.53
N VAL A 11 -5.16 12.55 -9.79
CA VAL A 11 -5.02 12.59 -8.33
C VAL A 11 -3.62 13.04 -7.93
N ILE A 12 -2.57 12.63 -8.67
CA ILE A 12 -1.19 13.10 -8.46
C ILE A 12 -1.10 14.60 -8.74
N ASN A 13 -1.70 15.10 -9.81
CA ASN A 13 -1.72 16.54 -10.10
C ASN A 13 -2.41 17.34 -8.99
N ARG A 14 -3.47 16.80 -8.39
CA ARG A 14 -4.14 17.41 -7.23
C ARG A 14 -3.31 17.29 -5.95
N LEU A 15 -2.60 16.18 -5.75
CA LEU A 15 -1.65 15.98 -4.65
C LEU A 15 -0.55 17.06 -4.66
N LEU A 16 0.07 17.31 -5.81
CA LEU A 16 1.14 18.31 -5.95
C LEU A 16 0.66 19.76 -5.78
N LYS A 17 -0.66 19.99 -5.86
CA LYS A 17 -1.30 21.31 -5.64
C LYS A 17 -1.91 21.45 -4.24
N ALA A 18 -1.89 20.39 -3.43
CA ALA A 18 -2.47 20.39 -2.10
C ALA A 18 -1.79 21.43 -1.20
N LYS A 19 -2.58 22.06 -0.32
CA LYS A 19 -2.12 23.22 0.48
C LYS A 19 -1.76 22.87 1.92
N ASN A 20 -2.15 21.69 2.39
CA ASN A 20 -1.93 21.25 3.75
C ASN A 20 -1.79 19.72 3.82
N GLU A 21 -1.28 19.24 4.94
CA GLU A 21 -1.01 17.81 5.19
C GLU A 21 -2.27 16.94 5.08
N LYS A 22 -3.41 17.42 5.57
CA LYS A 22 -4.67 16.67 5.53
C LYS A 22 -5.11 16.41 4.09
N ASP A 23 -5.04 17.42 3.23
CA ASP A 23 -5.35 17.27 1.80
C ASP A 23 -4.38 16.30 1.12
N ILE A 24 -3.09 16.37 1.46
CA ILE A 24 -2.08 15.43 0.94
C ILE A 24 -2.44 13.99 1.32
N ILE A 25 -2.72 13.73 2.60
CA ILE A 25 -3.12 12.40 3.09
C ILE A 25 -4.37 11.90 2.35
N LEU A 26 -5.37 12.75 2.15
CA LEU A 26 -6.59 12.39 1.41
C LEU A 26 -6.29 11.98 -0.04
N ARG A 27 -5.39 12.67 -0.74
CA ARG A 27 -4.98 12.30 -2.11
C ARG A 27 -4.16 11.02 -2.14
N LEU A 28 -3.29 10.80 -1.16
CA LEU A 28 -2.55 9.54 -1.03
C LEU A 28 -3.48 8.35 -0.76
N GLN A 29 -4.52 8.55 0.05
CA GLN A 29 -5.58 7.56 0.27
C GLN A 29 -6.37 7.27 -1.01
N GLU A 30 -6.78 8.31 -1.73
CA GLU A 30 -7.49 8.20 -3.01
C GLU A 30 -6.68 7.39 -4.04
N ILE A 31 -5.37 7.64 -4.15
CA ILE A 31 -4.46 6.85 -4.99
C ILE A 31 -4.45 5.39 -4.52
N ASN A 32 -4.26 5.14 -3.23
CA ASN A 32 -4.24 3.79 -2.69
C ASN A 32 -5.54 3.02 -3.01
N GLU A 33 -6.70 3.68 -2.91
CA GLU A 33 -7.98 3.07 -3.30
C GLU A 33 -8.04 2.72 -4.78
N VAL A 34 -7.55 3.60 -5.66
CA VAL A 34 -7.52 3.30 -7.10
C VAL A 34 -6.76 2.01 -7.38
N PHE A 35 -5.62 1.79 -6.73
CA PHE A 35 -4.83 0.58 -6.92
C PHE A 35 -5.43 -0.66 -6.25
N ALA A 36 -5.93 -0.55 -5.02
CA ALA A 36 -6.41 -1.70 -4.26
C ALA A 36 -7.82 -2.15 -4.66
N LYS A 37 -8.70 -1.19 -4.97
CA LYS A 37 -10.12 -1.43 -5.25
C LYS A 37 -10.40 -1.46 -6.74
N TYR A 38 -9.99 -0.41 -7.45
CA TYR A 38 -10.48 -0.16 -8.80
C TYR A 38 -9.59 -0.71 -9.90
N SER A 39 -8.38 -1.19 -9.57
CA SER A 39 -7.39 -1.59 -10.56
C SER A 39 -6.83 -2.98 -10.33
N TYR A 40 -6.29 -3.52 -11.40
CA TYR A 40 -5.22 -4.50 -11.38
C TYR A 40 -4.16 -4.03 -12.37
N PHE A 41 -2.97 -4.61 -12.33
CA PHE A 41 -1.96 -4.25 -13.30
C PHE A 41 -1.27 -5.45 -13.91
N ILE A 42 -0.78 -5.26 -15.12
CA ILE A 42 -0.09 -6.27 -15.90
C ILE A 42 1.39 -5.92 -15.91
N MET A 43 2.21 -6.88 -15.51
CA MET A 43 3.66 -6.82 -15.59
C MET A 43 4.11 -8.09 -16.30
N GLY A 44 4.71 -7.96 -17.48
CA GLY A 44 4.97 -9.09 -18.36
C GLY A 44 3.68 -9.87 -18.66
N ASN A 45 3.63 -11.15 -18.27
CA ASN A 45 2.48 -12.04 -18.44
C ASN A 45 1.71 -12.34 -17.14
N ILE A 46 1.92 -11.55 -16.09
CA ILE A 46 1.27 -11.72 -14.78
C ILE A 46 0.30 -10.56 -14.56
N GLU A 47 -0.96 -10.88 -14.27
CA GLU A 47 -1.91 -9.91 -13.74
C GLU A 47 -1.78 -9.90 -12.21
N ILE A 48 -1.66 -8.70 -11.64
CA ILE A 48 -1.42 -8.47 -10.22
C ILE A 48 -2.60 -7.65 -9.69
N PHE A 49 -3.32 -8.21 -8.73
CA PHE A 49 -4.50 -7.62 -8.08
C PHE A 49 -4.11 -7.22 -6.65
N PRO A 50 -3.79 -5.94 -6.38
CA PRO A 50 -3.42 -5.51 -5.04
C PRO A 50 -4.60 -5.64 -4.08
N ILE A 51 -4.27 -6.04 -2.85
CA ILE A 51 -5.21 -6.20 -1.74
C ILE A 51 -4.83 -5.26 -0.60
N GLU A 52 -3.53 -5.12 -0.34
CA GLU A 52 -2.99 -4.20 0.65
C GLU A 52 -1.82 -3.41 0.04
N VAL A 53 -1.89 -2.08 0.13
CA VAL A 53 -0.86 -1.17 -0.38
C VAL A 53 -0.49 -0.10 0.65
N GLU A 54 0.73 0.42 0.58
CA GLU A 54 1.20 1.56 1.39
C GLU A 54 1.80 2.64 0.50
N SER A 55 1.40 3.90 0.73
CA SER A 55 1.99 5.05 0.06
C SER A 55 3.21 5.58 0.83
N TYR A 56 4.28 5.80 0.08
CA TYR A 56 5.53 6.43 0.52
C TYR A 56 5.83 7.59 -0.41
N PHE A 57 5.36 8.78 -0.02
CA PHE A 57 5.49 10.01 -0.77
C PHE A 57 6.41 10.96 -0.02
N TYR A 58 7.43 11.49 -0.69
CA TYR A 58 8.35 12.47 -0.12
C TYR A 58 8.45 13.67 -1.04
N HIS A 59 8.17 14.85 -0.49
CA HIS A 59 8.50 16.14 -1.09
C HIS A 59 9.30 16.97 -0.07
N PRO A 60 10.51 17.46 -0.42
CA PRO A 60 11.45 18.03 0.55
C PRO A 60 10.92 19.26 1.30
N GLN A 61 10.06 20.06 0.66
CA GLN A 61 9.61 21.34 1.23
C GLN A 61 8.33 21.25 2.08
N TRP A 62 7.39 20.36 1.74
CA TRP A 62 6.03 20.42 2.28
C TRP A 62 5.43 19.06 2.69
N PHE A 63 6.14 17.95 2.41
CA PHE A 63 5.78 16.64 2.96
C PHE A 63 7.02 15.74 3.07
N PRO A 64 7.96 16.05 3.99
CA PRO A 64 9.22 15.32 4.14
C PRO A 64 9.04 13.99 4.89
N ASP A 65 8.18 13.09 4.39
CA ASP A 65 8.02 11.75 4.97
C ASP A 65 9.26 10.90 4.72
N THR A 66 10.15 10.91 5.70
CA THR A 66 11.41 10.18 5.66
C THR A 66 11.25 8.66 5.76
N TYR A 67 10.04 8.10 5.91
CA TYR A 67 9.86 6.65 5.77
C TYR A 67 10.04 6.18 4.32
N SER A 68 9.86 7.08 3.36
CA SER A 68 10.18 6.85 1.95
C SER A 68 11.66 6.48 1.77
N HIS A 69 11.95 5.68 0.74
CA HIS A 69 13.33 5.29 0.46
C HIS A 69 14.14 6.43 -0.16
N ILE A 70 13.48 7.37 -0.86
CA ILE A 70 14.10 8.51 -1.53
C ILE A 70 15.21 8.01 -2.47
N ASN A 71 14.95 6.87 -3.13
CA ASN A 71 15.91 6.27 -4.04
C ASN A 71 15.74 6.88 -5.44
N GLU A 72 16.84 7.07 -6.17
CA GLU A 72 16.84 7.59 -7.54
C GLU A 72 15.83 6.88 -8.47
N LEU A 73 15.59 5.58 -8.27
CA LEU A 73 14.63 4.82 -9.06
C LEU A 73 13.15 5.03 -8.66
N GLN A 74 12.88 5.73 -7.56
CA GLN A 74 11.53 6.16 -7.17
C GLN A 74 11.20 7.58 -7.66
N SER A 75 12.02 8.16 -8.53
CA SER A 75 11.83 9.48 -9.13
C SER A 75 11.72 9.35 -10.65
N ASN A 76 10.81 10.13 -11.26
CA ASN A 76 10.58 10.20 -12.71
C ASN A 76 10.52 8.84 -13.44
N ARG A 77 9.89 7.83 -12.81
CA ARG A 77 9.74 6.47 -13.38
C ARG A 77 8.30 5.99 -13.26
N PHE A 78 7.36 6.87 -13.59
CA PHE A 78 5.94 6.62 -13.47
C PHE A 78 5.55 5.24 -14.04
N LEU A 79 4.80 4.47 -13.26
CA LEU A 79 4.37 3.09 -13.56
C LEU A 79 5.51 2.12 -13.88
N HIS A 80 6.66 2.26 -13.23
CA HIS A 80 7.69 1.22 -13.22
C HIS A 80 7.78 0.58 -11.82
N PRO A 81 8.14 -0.70 -11.72
CA PRO A 81 8.41 -1.30 -10.43
C PRO A 81 9.76 -0.83 -9.89
N TYR A 82 9.83 -0.71 -8.57
CA TYR A 82 11.06 -0.41 -7.84
C TYR A 82 11.30 -1.48 -6.78
N LEU A 83 12.47 -2.12 -6.83
CA LEU A 83 12.94 -3.05 -5.81
C LEU A 83 13.61 -2.29 -4.68
N HIS A 84 13.24 -2.60 -3.43
CA HIS A 84 13.87 -1.93 -2.28
C HIS A 84 15.38 -2.17 -2.23
N ARG A 85 16.16 -1.10 -2.01
CA ARG A 85 17.63 -1.12 -1.98
C ARG A 85 18.19 -0.64 -0.64
N ARG A 86 19.43 -1.03 -0.36
CA ARG A 86 20.21 -0.51 0.79
C ARG A 86 20.84 0.84 0.43
N GLY A 87 20.05 1.91 0.44
CA GLY A 87 20.51 3.28 0.15
C GLY A 87 19.65 3.99 -0.90
N ASN A 88 20.07 5.19 -1.28
CA ASN A 88 19.30 6.09 -2.15
C ASN A 88 19.78 6.14 -3.60
N LYS A 89 20.83 5.40 -4.00
CA LYS A 89 21.29 5.36 -5.40
C LYS A 89 20.72 4.17 -6.16
N ALA A 90 20.57 4.31 -7.48
CA ALA A 90 20.11 3.24 -8.36
C ALA A 90 21.03 2.00 -8.30
N LYS A 91 22.34 2.24 -8.15
CA LYS A 91 23.39 1.20 -8.05
C LYS A 91 23.44 0.47 -6.70
N ASN A 92 22.69 0.92 -5.68
CA ASN A 92 22.71 0.26 -4.38
C ASN A 92 22.14 -1.16 -4.49
N LYS A 93 22.67 -2.08 -3.67
CA LYS A 93 22.26 -3.48 -3.67
C LYS A 93 20.77 -3.62 -3.32
N VAL A 94 20.06 -4.41 -4.11
CA VAL A 94 18.67 -4.83 -3.84
C VAL A 94 18.62 -5.64 -2.54
N ILE A 95 17.59 -5.41 -1.74
CA ILE A 95 17.32 -6.14 -0.50
C ILE A 95 16.65 -7.48 -0.86
N LEU A 96 17.40 -8.56 -0.74
CA LEU A 96 16.94 -9.92 -0.99
C LEU A 96 16.47 -10.65 0.29
N GLY A 97 15.92 -11.85 0.13
CA GLY A 97 15.49 -12.70 1.23
C GLY A 97 14.19 -12.22 1.89
N LYS A 98 14.09 -12.35 3.22
CA LYS A 98 12.86 -12.11 4.01
C LYS A 98 12.51 -10.63 4.22
N ARG A 99 13.28 -9.68 3.66
CA ARG A 99 13.09 -8.23 3.81
C ARG A 99 12.83 -7.56 2.47
N GLY A 100 12.43 -6.28 2.50
CA GLY A 100 12.14 -5.47 1.34
C GLY A 100 10.81 -5.79 0.67
N GLY A 101 10.54 -5.12 -0.44
CA GLY A 101 9.32 -5.23 -1.21
C GLY A 101 9.49 -4.68 -2.63
N ILE A 102 8.35 -4.53 -3.30
CA ILE A 102 8.24 -3.91 -4.61
C ILE A 102 7.27 -2.75 -4.47
N ASP A 103 7.70 -1.58 -4.92
CA ASP A 103 6.84 -0.42 -5.06
C ASP A 103 6.45 -0.25 -6.52
N ILE A 104 5.26 0.28 -6.77
CA ILE A 104 4.93 0.93 -8.04
C ILE A 104 5.37 2.38 -7.92
N VAL A 105 6.23 2.83 -8.81
CA VAL A 105 6.68 4.22 -8.82
C VAL A 105 5.59 5.10 -9.43
N LEU A 106 5.17 6.12 -8.69
CA LEU A 106 4.11 7.05 -9.07
C LEU A 106 4.62 8.47 -9.30
N SER A 107 5.93 8.69 -9.23
CA SER A 107 6.54 9.97 -9.58
C SER A 107 6.73 10.11 -11.09
N ASN A 108 6.25 11.24 -11.61
CA ASN A 108 6.44 11.68 -13.00
C ASN A 108 7.30 12.96 -13.10
N GLY A 109 7.93 13.35 -11.99
CA GLY A 109 8.83 14.50 -11.89
C GLY A 109 10.09 14.16 -11.07
N THR A 110 11.01 15.11 -10.99
CA THR A 110 12.33 14.96 -10.33
C THR A 110 12.42 15.64 -8.97
N ASP A 111 11.39 16.37 -8.58
CA ASP A 111 11.28 17.18 -7.36
C ASP A 111 10.69 16.41 -6.17
N TYR A 112 10.14 15.22 -6.41
CA TYR A 112 9.57 14.34 -5.40
C TYR A 112 9.83 12.86 -5.68
N TYR A 113 9.58 12.04 -4.66
CA TYR A 113 9.68 10.59 -4.72
C TYR A 113 8.35 9.99 -4.32
N PHE A 114 7.88 8.99 -5.06
CA PHE A 114 6.62 8.34 -4.73
C PHE A 114 6.67 6.87 -5.09
N GLY A 115 6.72 6.01 -4.07
CA GLY A 115 6.53 4.57 -4.17
C GLY A 115 5.22 4.13 -3.53
N LEU A 116 4.51 3.24 -4.21
CA LEU A 116 3.35 2.52 -3.68
C LEU A 116 3.74 1.06 -3.41
N LEU A 117 4.04 0.72 -2.16
CA LEU A 117 4.44 -0.63 -1.77
C LEU A 117 3.25 -1.58 -1.85
N ILE A 118 3.42 -2.70 -2.57
CA ILE A 118 2.43 -3.78 -2.57
C ILE A 118 2.75 -4.74 -1.43
N ARG A 119 1.86 -4.79 -0.44
CA ARG A 119 2.03 -5.67 0.72
C ARG A 119 1.35 -7.02 0.54
N MET A 120 0.18 -7.01 -0.08
CA MET A 120 -0.58 -8.22 -0.40
C MET A 120 -1.18 -8.10 -1.79
N ALA A 121 -1.16 -9.20 -2.53
CA ALA A 121 -1.77 -9.28 -3.84
C ALA A 121 -2.21 -10.71 -4.17
N GLU A 122 -3.22 -10.81 -5.02
CA GLU A 122 -3.52 -12.00 -5.80
C GLU A 122 -2.87 -11.87 -7.17
N LEU A 123 -2.25 -12.94 -7.64
CA LEU A 123 -1.65 -13.02 -8.97
C LEU A 123 -2.44 -13.99 -9.82
N LYS A 124 -2.73 -13.61 -11.07
CA LYS A 124 -3.27 -14.52 -12.07
C LYS A 124 -2.19 -14.84 -13.11
N ILE A 125 -1.89 -16.12 -13.29
CA ILE A 125 -0.85 -16.60 -14.19
C ILE A 125 -1.40 -17.80 -14.94
N LYS A 126 -1.53 -17.68 -16.28
CA LYS A 126 -2.07 -18.76 -17.14
C LYS A 126 -3.43 -19.32 -16.67
N GLY A 127 -4.25 -18.51 -16.01
CA GLY A 127 -5.56 -18.90 -15.49
C GLY A 127 -5.60 -19.27 -14.01
N ASP A 128 -4.45 -19.57 -13.40
CA ASP A 128 -4.35 -19.93 -11.98
C ASP A 128 -4.19 -18.69 -11.10
N TYR A 129 -4.80 -18.73 -9.91
CA TYR A 129 -4.69 -17.66 -8.91
C TYR A 129 -3.77 -18.06 -7.76
N LEU A 130 -2.85 -17.15 -7.39
CA LEU A 130 -1.93 -17.31 -6.26
C LEU A 130 -2.02 -16.10 -5.34
N SER A 131 -2.21 -16.32 -4.03
CA SER A 131 -2.25 -15.25 -3.03
C SER A 131 -0.90 -15.08 -2.34
N PHE A 132 -0.45 -13.83 -2.20
CA PHE A 132 0.78 -13.48 -1.49
C PHE A 132 0.49 -12.54 -0.34
N GLU A 133 0.78 -13.01 0.88
CA GLU A 133 0.72 -12.20 2.10
C GLU A 133 2.13 -11.80 2.53
N GLY A 134 2.47 -10.53 2.28
CA GLY A 134 3.71 -9.89 2.70
C GLY A 134 4.61 -9.47 1.52
N PRO A 135 5.19 -8.26 1.58
CA PRO A 135 5.90 -7.66 0.45
C PRO A 135 7.12 -8.48 0.00
N ALA A 136 7.86 -9.07 0.94
CA ALA A 136 9.03 -9.87 0.61
C ALA A 136 8.69 -11.17 -0.13
N LYS A 137 7.53 -11.80 0.18
CA LYS A 137 7.10 -13.04 -0.49
C LYS A 137 6.73 -12.77 -1.94
N LEU A 138 5.91 -11.74 -2.17
CA LEU A 138 5.54 -11.28 -3.51
C LEU A 138 6.78 -10.94 -4.33
N LYS A 139 7.67 -10.09 -3.78
CA LYS A 139 8.94 -9.70 -4.42
C LYS A 139 9.77 -10.91 -4.84
N ASN A 140 10.03 -11.82 -3.91
CA ASN A 140 10.86 -13.01 -4.18
C ASN A 140 10.22 -13.93 -5.22
N PHE A 141 8.89 -14.01 -5.28
CA PHE A 141 8.20 -14.78 -6.30
C PHE A 141 8.36 -14.13 -7.68
N LEU A 142 8.09 -12.83 -7.79
CA LEU A 142 8.17 -12.11 -9.06
C LEU A 142 9.61 -12.10 -9.60
N LEU A 143 10.63 -11.95 -8.74
CA LEU A 143 12.05 -12.01 -9.13
C LEU A 143 12.48 -13.37 -9.71
N LYS A 144 11.77 -14.46 -9.38
CA LYS A 144 12.02 -15.79 -9.97
C LYS A 144 11.31 -15.98 -11.31
N LYS A 145 10.38 -15.09 -11.66
CA LYS A 145 9.53 -15.20 -12.86
C LYS A 145 9.88 -14.17 -13.92
N MET A 146 10.53 -13.08 -13.54
CA MET A 146 10.82 -11.95 -14.43
C MET A 146 12.26 -11.50 -14.26
N ASP A 147 13.03 -11.65 -15.32
CA ASP A 147 14.32 -10.97 -15.45
C ASP A 147 14.09 -9.49 -15.76
N LYS A 148 15.00 -8.64 -15.27
CA LYS A 148 14.98 -7.19 -15.50
C LYS A 148 13.63 -6.53 -15.20
N MET A 149 12.95 -6.99 -14.15
CA MET A 149 11.60 -6.55 -13.77
C MET A 149 11.44 -5.03 -13.73
N GLU A 150 12.44 -4.29 -13.23
CA GLU A 150 12.41 -2.82 -13.09
C GLU A 150 12.37 -2.06 -14.42
N ASP A 151 12.71 -2.72 -15.53
CA ASP A 151 12.62 -2.18 -16.89
C ASP A 151 11.26 -2.47 -17.54
N LEU A 152 10.40 -3.28 -16.89
CA LEU A 152 9.08 -3.61 -17.40
C LEU A 152 8.07 -2.54 -16.96
N PRO A 153 7.51 -1.74 -17.88
CA PRO A 153 6.44 -0.82 -17.53
C PRO A 153 5.21 -1.60 -17.08
N ILE A 154 4.48 -1.00 -16.14
CA ILE A 154 3.25 -1.54 -15.59
C ILE A 154 2.08 -1.02 -16.40
N GLU A 155 1.29 -1.92 -16.96
CA GLU A 155 0.02 -1.55 -17.57
C GLU A 155 -1.09 -1.58 -16.52
N LEU A 156 -1.68 -0.42 -16.22
CA LEU A 156 -2.80 -0.31 -15.29
C LEU A 156 -4.13 -0.57 -16.00
N LYS A 157 -4.90 -1.52 -15.47
CA LYS A 157 -6.21 -1.94 -16.00
C LYS A 157 -7.32 -1.71 -14.97
N ASN A 158 -8.54 -1.59 -15.48
CA ASN A 158 -9.73 -1.44 -14.63
C ASN A 158 -10.18 -2.78 -14.10
N ARG A 159 -10.45 -2.85 -12.81
CA ARG A 159 -11.12 -3.98 -12.16
C ARG A 159 -12.62 -3.75 -12.19
N VAL A 160 -13.37 -4.72 -12.71
CA VAL A 160 -14.83 -4.73 -12.58
C VAL A 160 -15.17 -5.39 -11.25
N GLU A 161 -15.77 -4.63 -10.34
CA GLU A 161 -16.30 -5.17 -9.09
C GLU A 161 -17.78 -5.52 -9.25
N LEU A 162 -18.11 -6.78 -8.97
CA LEU A 162 -19.49 -7.25 -8.91
C LEU A 162 -20.10 -7.11 -7.51
N ILE A 163 -19.26 -6.99 -6.47
CA ILE A 163 -19.69 -6.92 -5.08
C ILE A 163 -18.96 -5.75 -4.39
N PRO A 164 -19.68 -4.78 -3.82
CA PRO A 164 -19.06 -3.69 -3.06
C PRO A 164 -18.29 -4.25 -1.86
N ARG A 165 -17.02 -3.89 -1.73
CA ARG A 165 -16.19 -4.30 -0.59
C ARG A 165 -15.68 -3.09 0.19
N GLN A 166 -15.38 -3.33 1.46
CA GLN A 166 -14.90 -2.29 2.37
C GLN A 166 -13.43 -1.96 2.13
N VAL A 167 -13.12 -0.68 2.29
CA VAL A 167 -11.77 -0.12 2.26
C VAL A 167 -11.46 0.43 3.65
N PHE A 168 -10.25 0.17 4.12
CA PHE A 168 -9.74 0.71 5.39
C PHE A 168 -8.42 1.42 5.16
N HIS A 169 -8.32 2.66 5.64
CA HIS A 169 -7.07 3.40 5.70
C HIS A 169 -6.52 3.35 7.12
N LEU A 170 -5.31 2.82 7.28
CA LEU A 170 -4.66 2.53 8.55
C LEU A 170 -3.23 3.06 8.57
N PRO A 171 -2.61 3.21 9.75
CA PRO A 171 -1.17 3.42 9.85
C PRO A 171 -0.39 2.33 9.11
N ARG A 172 0.74 2.73 8.53
CA ARG A 172 1.71 1.81 7.91
C ARG A 172 2.35 0.91 8.94
N ILE A 173 2.86 -0.24 8.52
CA ILE A 173 3.39 -1.25 9.44
C ILE A 173 4.91 -1.41 9.35
N ASN A 174 5.51 -1.85 10.45
CA ASN A 174 6.96 -2.06 10.59
C ASN A 174 7.79 -0.78 10.40
N LEU A 175 7.21 0.36 10.73
CA LEU A 175 7.92 1.63 10.83
C LEU A 175 8.54 1.78 12.23
N ASN A 176 9.68 2.47 12.32
CA ASN A 176 10.24 2.88 13.60
C ASN A 176 9.65 4.24 13.98
N PRO A 177 8.85 4.37 15.06
CA PRO A 177 8.23 5.64 15.45
C PRO A 177 9.26 6.74 15.72
N LEU A 178 10.46 6.39 16.19
CA LEU A 178 11.53 7.35 16.48
C LEU A 178 12.14 7.97 15.22
N ARG A 179 11.98 7.36 14.04
CA ARG A 179 12.55 7.88 12.79
C ARG A 179 11.84 9.16 12.35
N ASN A 180 10.51 9.17 12.41
CA ASN A 180 9.70 10.33 12.05
C ASN A 180 8.30 10.25 12.67
N PRO A 181 8.14 10.74 13.92
CA PRO A 181 6.89 10.62 14.66
C PRO A 181 5.68 11.23 13.93
N ALA A 182 5.88 12.32 13.18
CA ALA A 182 4.80 13.03 12.47
C ALA A 182 4.12 12.18 11.39
N TYR A 183 4.85 11.23 10.78
CA TYR A 183 4.31 10.38 9.70
C TYR A 183 4.04 8.93 10.13
N PHE A 184 4.30 8.58 11.39
CA PHE A 184 4.21 7.22 11.90
C PHE A 184 2.75 6.71 11.94
N GLU A 185 1.85 7.51 12.50
CA GLU A 185 0.42 7.18 12.67
C GLU A 185 -0.44 7.57 11.47
N GLN A 186 0.16 8.12 10.40
CA GLN A 186 -0.61 8.61 9.27
C GLN A 186 -1.28 7.45 8.52
N PRO A 187 -2.57 7.58 8.15
CA PRO A 187 -3.37 6.50 7.55
C PRO A 187 -3.05 6.29 6.06
N LEU A 188 -1.79 5.94 5.78
CA LEU A 188 -1.21 5.79 4.45
C LEU A 188 -1.08 4.32 3.99
N ARG A 189 -1.66 3.39 4.75
CA ARG A 189 -1.85 1.99 4.34
C ARG A 189 -3.32 1.77 4.01
N THR A 190 -3.59 1.13 2.89
CA THR A 190 -4.96 0.81 2.48
C THR A 190 -5.12 -0.69 2.34
N LEU A 191 -6.15 -1.21 3.01
CA LEU A 191 -6.55 -2.61 2.93
C LEU A 191 -7.90 -2.65 2.23
N TYR A 192 -7.95 -3.43 1.18
CA TYR A 192 -9.14 -3.72 0.42
C TYR A 192 -9.47 -5.20 0.58
N ASN A 193 -10.72 -5.52 0.91
CA ASN A 193 -11.20 -6.91 0.93
C ASN A 193 -10.34 -7.88 1.78
N LEU A 194 -10.04 -7.53 3.04
CA LEU A 194 -9.66 -8.59 3.95
C LEU A 194 -10.92 -9.40 4.30
N GLN A 195 -10.88 -10.72 4.08
CA GLN A 195 -11.75 -11.60 4.85
C GLN A 195 -11.53 -11.28 6.33
N LYS A 196 -12.60 -11.04 7.08
CA LYS A 196 -12.56 -10.56 8.47
C LYS A 196 -11.66 -11.44 9.38
N SER A 197 -11.45 -12.71 9.00
CA SER A 197 -10.56 -13.69 9.63
C SER A 197 -9.05 -13.40 9.53
N LYS A 198 -8.60 -12.50 8.65
CA LYS A 198 -7.17 -12.18 8.44
C LYS A 198 -6.71 -10.87 9.09
N LEU A 199 -7.61 -10.11 9.70
CA LEU A 199 -7.28 -8.85 10.36
C LEU A 199 -6.50 -9.13 11.65
N LYS A 200 -5.39 -8.43 11.86
CA LYS A 200 -4.64 -8.53 13.13
C LYS A 200 -5.29 -7.63 14.17
N SER A 201 -5.13 -7.95 15.45
CA SER A 201 -5.68 -7.15 16.56
C SER A 201 -5.32 -5.67 16.48
N LYS A 202 -4.12 -5.33 15.99
CA LYS A 202 -3.71 -3.93 15.78
C LYS A 202 -4.51 -3.22 14.68
N ASP A 203 -4.77 -3.91 13.57
CA ASP A 203 -5.49 -3.34 12.42
C ASP A 203 -6.91 -3.00 12.87
N LEU A 204 -7.48 -3.89 13.66
CA LEU A 204 -8.78 -3.75 14.29
C LEU A 204 -8.88 -2.62 15.29
N ALA A 205 -7.89 -2.53 16.18
CA ALA A 205 -7.84 -1.45 17.15
C ALA A 205 -7.80 -0.09 16.43
N SER A 206 -6.99 0.04 15.38
CA SER A 206 -6.96 1.24 14.53
C SER A 206 -8.30 1.52 13.84
N ILE A 207 -8.99 0.49 13.32
CA ILE A 207 -10.33 0.66 12.71
C ILE A 207 -11.34 1.19 13.74
N ILE A 208 -11.41 0.57 14.92
CA ILE A 208 -12.35 0.96 15.98
C ILE A 208 -12.08 2.39 16.44
N ALA A 209 -10.80 2.73 16.67
CA ALA A 209 -10.38 4.07 17.04
C ALA A 209 -10.74 5.10 15.94
N SER A 210 -10.47 4.79 14.67
CA SER A 210 -10.76 5.70 13.55
C SER A 210 -12.24 6.01 13.39
N LYS A 211 -13.12 5.04 13.69
CA LYS A 211 -14.58 5.20 13.60
C LYS A 211 -15.21 5.75 14.87
N LYS A 212 -14.42 6.05 15.91
CA LYS A 212 -14.89 6.48 17.25
C LYS A 212 -15.99 5.56 17.81
N MET A 213 -15.93 4.26 17.50
CA MET A 213 -16.96 3.33 17.94
C MET A 213 -16.70 2.87 19.38
N PRO A 214 -17.74 2.67 20.20
CA PRO A 214 -17.56 2.12 21.54
C PRO A 214 -17.00 0.70 21.46
N LEU A 215 -16.03 0.37 22.32
CA LEU A 215 -15.40 -0.94 22.34
C LEU A 215 -16.33 -1.98 23.01
N THR A 216 -17.32 -2.46 22.27
CA THR A 216 -18.23 -3.51 22.74
C THR A 216 -18.01 -4.81 21.97
N GLN A 217 -18.35 -5.95 22.61
CA GLN A 217 -18.41 -7.26 21.94
C GLN A 217 -19.24 -7.18 20.65
N ASN A 218 -20.37 -6.48 20.68
CA ASN A 218 -21.26 -6.29 19.54
C ASN A 218 -20.65 -5.42 18.42
N THR A 219 -19.91 -4.37 18.77
CA THR A 219 -19.17 -3.53 17.80
C THR A 219 -18.09 -4.33 17.11
N ILE A 220 -17.34 -5.10 17.90
CA ILE A 220 -16.31 -6.01 17.39
C ILE A 220 -16.98 -7.04 16.48
N GLU A 221 -18.08 -7.66 16.88
CA GLU A 221 -18.78 -8.67 16.08
C GLU A 221 -19.42 -8.10 14.79
N THR A 222 -19.94 -6.88 14.84
CA THR A 222 -20.47 -6.18 13.66
C THR A 222 -19.35 -5.91 12.65
N LEU A 223 -18.19 -5.44 13.11
CA LEU A 223 -17.02 -5.20 12.26
C LEU A 223 -16.37 -6.51 11.79
N LEU A 224 -16.36 -7.56 12.61
CA LEU A 224 -15.51 -8.76 12.45
C LEU A 224 -16.22 -10.09 12.20
N GLY A 225 -17.55 -10.15 12.25
CA GLY A 225 -18.21 -11.46 12.38
C GLY A 225 -17.88 -12.05 13.75
N ARG A 226 -17.64 -13.36 13.87
CA ARG A 226 -17.20 -13.97 15.13
C ARG A 226 -15.67 -14.12 15.14
N PRO A 227 -14.89 -13.10 15.57
CA PRO A 227 -13.43 -13.22 15.66
C PRO A 227 -13.04 -14.24 16.73
N SER A 228 -11.83 -14.79 16.62
CA SER A 228 -11.29 -15.65 17.67
C SER A 228 -11.09 -14.86 18.97
N THR A 229 -11.19 -15.55 20.11
CA THR A 229 -10.94 -14.98 21.44
C THR A 229 -9.55 -14.33 21.54
N VAL A 230 -8.56 -14.85 20.80
CA VAL A 230 -7.20 -14.29 20.71
C VAL A 230 -7.21 -12.89 20.08
N ILE A 231 -7.92 -12.71 18.96
CA ILE A 231 -8.02 -11.41 18.29
C ILE A 231 -8.73 -10.40 19.22
N LEU A 232 -9.85 -10.81 19.81
CA LEU A 232 -10.63 -10.03 20.78
C LEU A 232 -9.79 -9.53 21.95
N ASN A 233 -9.05 -10.44 22.61
CA ASN A 233 -8.19 -10.09 23.74
C ASN A 233 -7.04 -9.17 23.32
N GLY A 234 -6.47 -9.38 22.13
CA GLY A 234 -5.46 -8.47 21.59
C GLY A 234 -6.00 -7.06 21.34
N VAL A 235 -7.22 -6.92 20.82
CA VAL A 235 -7.85 -5.60 20.61
C VAL A 235 -8.10 -4.91 21.96
N LYS A 236 -8.66 -5.63 22.94
CA LYS A 236 -8.92 -5.08 24.28
C LYS A 236 -7.64 -4.55 24.93
N ARG A 237 -6.54 -5.31 24.89
CA ARG A 237 -5.23 -4.87 25.42
C ARG A 237 -4.67 -3.61 24.75
N ILE A 238 -5.02 -3.36 23.48
CA ILE A 238 -4.52 -2.18 22.76
C ILE A 238 -5.35 -0.94 23.09
N LEU A 239 -6.66 -1.10 23.28
CA LEU A 239 -7.59 0.02 23.43
C LEU A 239 -7.99 0.34 24.87
N LEU A 240 -7.79 -0.60 25.79
CA LEU A 240 -8.01 -0.45 27.23
C LEU A 240 -6.64 -0.62 27.92
N PRO A 241 -5.87 0.47 28.11
CA PRO A 241 -4.63 0.42 28.88
C PRO A 241 -4.88 0.01 30.33
#